data_AF-A0A6S6SH75-F1
#
_entry.id   AF-A0A6S6SH75-F1
#
_cell.length_a   1.000
_cell.length_b   1.000
_cell.length_c   1.000
_cell.angle_alpha   90.00
_cell.angle_beta   90.00
_cell.angle_gamma   90.00
#
_symmetry.space_group_name_H-M   'P 1'
#
loop_
_entity.id
_entity.type
_entity.pdbx_description
1 polymer ?
#
loop_
_entity_poly.entity_id
_entity_poly.type
_entity_poly.pdbx_seq_one_letter_code
_entity_poly.pdbx_strand_id
1 'polypeptide(L)'
;MTTQDKTSAAARNRFDTQWHYRPEVPTRLSPLFQWPLNPLAIWRWFAARWLVLGENTVLVALAIVSWFWFQPPLEASKTLSLD
;
A
#
# COMPACT_ATOMS: atom_id res chain seq x y z
N MET A 1 48.31 21.37 16.49
CA MET A 1 46.86 21.63 16.58
C MET A 1 46.28 21.67 15.17
N THR A 2 46.00 20.53 14.53
CA THR A 2 45.45 20.49 13.14
C THR A 2 44.78 19.16 12.74
N THR A 3 44.36 18.30 13.67
CA THR A 3 43.72 17.02 13.34
C THR A 3 42.21 17.08 13.12
N GLN A 4 41.57 18.24 13.33
CA GLN A 4 40.11 18.44 13.25
C GLN A 4 39.56 18.66 11.83
N ASP A 5 40.38 19.12 10.87
CA ASP A 5 39.88 19.60 9.57
C ASP A 5 39.47 18.47 8.60
N LYS A 6 40.21 17.35 8.60
CA LYS A 6 39.93 16.21 7.70
C LYS A 6 38.63 15.47 8.04
N THR A 7 38.25 15.42 9.33
CA THR A 7 37.03 14.72 9.78
C THR A 7 35.77 15.48 9.37
N SER A 8 35.82 16.82 9.38
CA SER A 8 34.71 17.69 9.00
C SER A 8 34.42 17.64 7.50
N ALA A 9 35.45 17.61 6.66
CA ALA A 9 35.31 17.49 5.20
C ALA A 9 34.68 16.15 4.77
N ALA A 10 35.09 15.03 5.37
CA ALA A 10 34.52 13.71 5.08
C ALA A 10 33.09 13.54 5.63
N ALA A 11 32.72 14.26 6.70
CA ALA A 11 31.36 14.28 7.22
C ALA A 11 30.41 15.06 6.29
N ARG A 12 30.83 16.22 5.79
CA ARG A 12 30.05 17.05 4.85
C ARG A 12 29.67 16.27 3.58
N ASN A 13 30.64 15.54 3.00
CA ASN A 13 30.42 14.69 1.83
C ASN A 13 29.36 13.58 2.06
N ARG A 14 29.30 12.99 3.27
CA ARG A 14 28.29 11.98 3.63
C ARG A 14 26.89 12.57 3.76
N PHE A 15 26.78 13.74 4.38
CA PHE A 15 25.51 14.46 4.45
C PHE A 15 24.99 14.82 3.06
N ASP A 16 25.81 15.43 2.19
CA ASP A 16 25.41 15.76 0.82
C ASP A 16 24.96 14.52 0.02
N THR A 17 25.66 13.39 0.17
CA THR A 17 25.30 12.13 -0.49
C THR A 17 23.99 11.55 0.03
N GLN A 18 23.72 11.64 1.34
CA GLN A 18 22.48 11.15 1.94
C GLN A 18 21.28 12.02 1.56
N TRP A 19 21.46 13.34 1.52
CA TRP A 19 20.40 14.29 1.17
C TRP A 19 20.08 14.29 -0.32
N HIS A 20 21.08 14.10 -1.19
CA HIS A 20 20.90 14.07 -2.65
C HIS A 20 20.89 12.64 -3.21
N TYR A 21 20.56 11.64 -2.38
CA TYR A 21 20.50 10.26 -2.82
C TYR A 21 19.50 10.10 -3.98
N ARG A 22 20.01 9.69 -5.13
CA ARG A 22 19.21 9.28 -6.29
C ARG A 22 19.37 7.78 -6.45
N PRO A 23 18.29 6.98 -6.39
CA PRO A 23 18.39 5.56 -6.62
C PRO A 23 18.93 5.32 -8.04
N GLU A 24 19.84 4.35 -8.18
CA GLU A 24 20.40 3.95 -9.47
C GLU A 24 19.34 3.28 -10.36
N VAL A 25 18.28 2.75 -9.75
CA VAL A 25 17.15 2.12 -10.44
C VAL A 25 15.99 3.12 -10.64
N PRO A 26 15.36 3.16 -11.83
CA PRO A 26 14.15 3.92 -12.03
C PRO A 26 13.07 3.47 -11.05
N THR A 27 12.47 4.42 -10.33
CA THR A 27 11.32 4.14 -9.46
C THR A 27 10.21 3.52 -10.30
N ARG A 28 9.92 2.24 -10.06
CA ARG A 28 8.88 1.52 -10.80
C ARG A 28 7.53 2.17 -10.48
N LEU A 29 6.89 2.71 -11.50
CA LEU A 29 5.51 3.21 -11.41
C LEU A 29 4.55 2.05 -11.18
N SER A 30 3.39 2.35 -10.57
CA SER A 30 2.30 1.37 -10.46
C SER A 30 1.95 0.80 -11.84
N PRO A 31 1.64 -0.51 -11.95
CA PRO A 31 1.31 -1.14 -13.24
C PRO A 31 0.10 -0.53 -13.93
N LEU A 32 -0.72 0.27 -13.23
CA LEU A 32 -1.80 1.07 -13.81
C LEU A 32 -1.30 2.16 -14.78
N PHE A 33 -0.07 2.64 -14.60
CA PHE A 33 0.53 3.72 -15.40
C PHE A 33 1.56 3.20 -16.41
N GLN A 34 1.65 1.88 -16.59
CA GLN A 34 2.56 1.24 -17.54
C GLN A 34 1.79 0.90 -18.82
N TRP A 35 2.34 1.31 -19.96
CA TRP A 35 1.87 0.90 -21.28
C TRP A 35 2.86 -0.10 -21.90
N PRO A 36 2.39 -1.19 -22.52
CA PRO A 36 1.00 -1.63 -22.67
C PRO A 36 0.39 -2.12 -21.35
N LEU A 37 -0.92 -1.93 -21.19
CA LEU A 37 -1.64 -2.40 -20.01
C LEU A 37 -1.51 -3.92 -19.88
N ASN A 38 -1.07 -4.39 -18.71
CA ASN A 38 -0.99 -5.81 -18.39
C ASN A 38 -2.02 -6.14 -17.29
N PRO A 39 -3.20 -6.68 -17.64
CA PRO A 39 -4.28 -6.94 -16.68
C PRO A 39 -3.85 -7.85 -15.53
N LEU A 40 -3.02 -8.84 -15.83
CA LEU A 40 -2.53 -9.79 -14.82
C LEU A 40 -1.62 -9.10 -13.80
N ALA A 41 -0.75 -8.19 -14.27
CA ALA A 41 0.10 -7.40 -13.39
C ALA A 41 -0.72 -6.45 -12.50
N ILE A 42 -1.78 -5.85 -13.05
CA ILE A 42 -2.70 -4.98 -12.31
C ILE A 42 -3.44 -5.78 -11.23
N TRP A 43 -4.03 -6.92 -11.59
CA TRP A 43 -4.74 -7.78 -10.62
C TRP A 43 -3.84 -8.24 -9.50
N ARG A 44 -2.62 -8.70 -9.82
CA ARG A 44 -1.64 -9.12 -8.82
C ARG A 44 -1.20 -7.96 -7.93
N TRP A 45 -1.01 -6.77 -8.49
CA TRP A 45 -0.69 -5.57 -7.72
C TRP A 45 -1.83 -5.18 -6.77
N PHE A 46 -3.08 -5.24 -7.24
CA PHE A 46 -4.25 -4.96 -6.41
C PHE A 46 -4.40 -5.99 -5.29
N ALA A 47 -4.32 -7.29 -5.60
CA ALA A 47 -4.35 -8.35 -4.61
C ALA A 47 -3.20 -8.21 -3.58
N ALA A 48 -1.97 -7.91 -4.03
CA ALA A 48 -0.83 -7.70 -3.15
C ALA A 48 -0.89 -6.37 -2.37
N ARG A 49 -1.83 -5.47 -2.66
CA ARG A 49 -2.04 -4.23 -1.89
C ARG A 49 -3.25 -4.32 -0.97
N TRP A 50 -4.28 -5.05 -1.40
CA TRP A 50 -5.58 -5.11 -0.74
C TRP A 50 -5.81 -6.40 0.05
N LEU A 51 -5.30 -7.53 -0.46
CA LEU A 51 -5.49 -8.88 0.09
C LEU A 51 -4.22 -9.44 0.75
N VAL A 52 -3.28 -8.58 1.12
CA VAL A 52 -2.22 -9.01 2.04
C VAL A 52 -2.90 -9.46 3.33
N LEU A 53 -2.60 -10.68 3.76
CA LEU A 53 -3.08 -11.29 5.00
C LEU A 53 -2.80 -10.35 6.18
N GLY A 54 -3.78 -9.52 6.48
CA GLY A 54 -3.73 -8.41 7.40
C GLY A 54 -5.16 -7.96 7.69
N GLU A 55 -5.29 -6.87 8.43
CA GLU A 55 -6.57 -6.38 8.96
C GLU A 55 -7.67 -6.24 7.90
N ASN A 56 -7.35 -5.68 6.73
CA ASN A 56 -8.33 -5.49 5.64
C ASN A 56 -8.94 -6.82 5.17
N THR A 57 -8.15 -7.90 5.15
CA THR A 57 -8.64 -9.22 4.73
C THR A 57 -9.55 -9.82 5.80
N VAL A 58 -9.23 -9.60 7.09
CA VAL A 58 -10.09 -9.99 8.22
C VAL A 58 -11.41 -9.24 8.18
N LEU A 59 -11.38 -7.92 7.91
CA LEU A 59 -12.60 -7.11 7.77
C LEU A 59 -13.48 -7.57 6.62
N VAL A 60 -12.90 -7.89 5.45
CA VAL A 60 -13.66 -8.45 4.32
C VAL A 60 -14.28 -9.80 4.68
N ALA A 61 -13.53 -10.68 5.34
CA ALA A 61 -14.04 -11.97 5.79
C ALA A 61 -15.20 -11.78 6.79
N LEU A 62 -15.04 -10.88 7.76
CA LEU A 62 -16.10 -10.53 8.72
C LEU A 62 -17.32 -9.93 8.03
N ALA A 63 -17.15 -9.08 7.03
CA ALA A 63 -18.26 -8.52 6.26
C ALA A 63 -19.05 -9.62 5.52
N ILE A 64 -18.35 -10.58 4.90
CA ILE A 64 -18.96 -11.73 4.24
C ILE A 64 -19.72 -12.59 5.26
N VAL A 65 -19.09 -12.91 6.39
CA VAL A 65 -19.74 -13.67 7.48
C VAL A 65 -20.97 -12.91 8.00
N SER A 66 -20.84 -11.60 8.23
CA SER A 66 -21.95 -10.76 8.65
C SER A 66 -23.09 -10.80 7.65
N TRP A 67 -22.77 -10.70 6.35
CA TRP A 67 -23.75 -10.72 5.28
C TRP A 67 -24.49 -12.07 5.18
N PHE A 68 -23.79 -13.20 5.30
CA PHE A 68 -24.43 -14.51 5.17
C PHE A 68 -25.25 -14.91 6.40
N TRP A 69 -24.84 -14.53 7.61
CA TRP A 69 -25.48 -14.98 8.85
C TRP A 69 -26.37 -13.96 9.54
N PHE A 70 -26.12 -12.66 9.37
CA PHE A 70 -26.81 -11.61 10.12
C PHE A 70 -27.72 -10.74 9.25
N GLN A 71 -27.58 -10.79 7.92
CA GLN A 71 -28.47 -10.09 7.00
C GLN A 71 -29.65 -11.01 6.63
N PRO A 72 -30.90 -10.69 7.03
CA PRO A 72 -32.07 -11.40 6.55
C PRO A 72 -32.23 -11.22 5.03
N PRO A 73 -32.95 -12.13 4.33
CA PRO A 73 -33.22 -11.98 2.91
C PRO A 73 -33.80 -10.58 2.61
N LEU A 74 -33.41 -9.98 1.49
CA LEU A 74 -33.89 -8.65 1.11
C LEU A 74 -35.42 -8.58 1.07
N GLU A 75 -36.08 -9.69 0.72
CA GLU A 75 -37.54 -9.79 0.73
C GLU A 75 -38.15 -9.61 2.12
N ALA A 76 -37.47 -10.09 3.17
CA ALA A 76 -37.90 -9.91 4.56
C ALA A 76 -37.57 -8.49 5.08
N SER A 77 -36.58 -7.82 4.49
CA SER A 77 -36.13 -6.48 4.90
C SER A 77 -36.83 -5.35 4.13
N LYS A 78 -37.91 -5.66 3.40
CA LYS A 78 -38.57 -4.74 2.47
C LYS A 78 -39.25 -3.55 3.16
N THR A 79 -39.71 -3.74 4.39
CA THR A 79 -40.49 -2.74 5.11
C THR A 79 -39.65 -2.17 6.27
N LEU A 80 -39.33 -0.89 6.19
CA LEU A 80 -38.75 -0.17 7.32
C LEU A 80 -39.89 0.29 8.24
N SER A 81 -40.02 -0.37 9.39
CA SER A 81 -40.98 -0.02 10.43
C SER A 81 -40.25 0.46 11.66
N LEU A 82 -40.72 1.55 12.25
CA LEU A 82 -40.31 2.04 13.56
C LEU A 82 -41.56 1.87 14.44
N ASP A 83 -41.47 1.03 15.46
CA ASP A 83 -42.50 0.92 16.50
C ASP A 83 -42.44 2.16 17.43
#